data_AF-A0A4R3KFD8-F1
#
_entry.id   AF-A0A4R3KFD8-F1
#
_cell.length_a   1.000
_cell.length_b   1.000
_cell.length_c   1.000
_cell.angle_alpha   90.00
_cell.angle_beta   90.00
_cell.angle_gamma   90.00
#
_symmetry.space_group_name_H-M   'P 1'
#
loop_
_entity.id
_entity.type
_entity.pdbx_description
1 polymer ?
#
loop_
_entity_poly.entity_id
_entity_poly.type
_entity_poly.pdbx_seq_one_letter_code
_entity_poly.pdbx_strand_id
1 'polypeptide(L)'
;MITEKKYEVLKFIEYDGKCRVAMDCVQGRLLVHRLNDRQGITKEIIFNWFALIAGELEKYHRCRKGQCYRYLNPYSVLVTEEEKILFLDLSAGSNGFVLKNMQKPAMREHFVKPVIHIRESTKMSPDFYGFGKTIQFILARTETYISLSKIEEYLLVGVIEKCLGENPKKKFDNLKQIQKELPKTHHKNYEKQRKKIILIILVVLLLLLAIRFGKNAADTGWTRYNRAEAFVFAVRM
;
A
#
# COMPACT_ATOMS: atom_id res chain seq x y z
N MET A 1 8.27 -19.84 14.49
CA MET A 1 7.95 -18.92 13.38
C MET A 1 6.62 -19.34 12.79
N ILE A 2 5.65 -18.42 12.69
CA ILE A 2 4.39 -18.70 12.00
C ILE A 2 4.70 -18.66 10.50
N THR A 3 4.55 -19.79 9.83
CA THR A 3 4.78 -19.94 8.39
C THR A 3 3.81 -19.08 7.59
N GLU A 4 4.32 -18.49 6.50
CA GLU A 4 3.48 -17.79 5.53
C GLU A 4 2.43 -18.73 4.94
N LYS A 5 1.24 -18.18 4.68
CA LYS A 5 0.13 -18.92 4.07
C LYS A 5 -0.42 -18.14 2.90
N LYS A 6 -1.09 -18.84 1.98
CA LYS A 6 -1.87 -18.20 0.93
C LYS A 6 -3.24 -17.81 1.45
N TYR A 7 -3.67 -16.60 1.12
CA TYR A 7 -4.98 -16.09 1.48
C TYR A 7 -5.68 -15.53 0.24
N GLU A 8 -6.99 -15.71 0.19
CA GLU A 8 -7.84 -15.06 -0.80
C GLU A 8 -8.02 -13.59 -0.41
N VAL A 9 -7.60 -12.67 -1.29
CA VAL A 9 -7.54 -11.23 -1.04
C VAL A 9 -8.32 -10.47 -2.10
N LEU A 10 -8.72 -9.25 -1.76
CA LEU A 10 -9.32 -8.32 -2.68
C LEU A 10 -8.23 -7.66 -3.54
N LYS A 11 -8.46 -7.68 -4.85
CA LYS A 11 -7.66 -6.96 -5.84
C LYS A 11 -8.53 -5.91 -6.52
N PHE A 12 -8.06 -4.66 -6.50
CA PHE A 12 -8.74 -3.56 -7.14
C PHE A 12 -8.16 -3.32 -8.53
N ILE A 13 -8.99 -3.44 -9.55
CA ILE A 13 -8.63 -3.23 -10.95
C ILE A 13 -9.28 -1.94 -11.42
N GLU A 14 -8.46 -0.99 -11.85
CA GLU A 14 -8.90 0.29 -12.39
C GLU A 14 -8.60 0.36 -13.88
N TYR A 15 -9.64 0.54 -14.69
CA TYR A 15 -9.52 0.71 -16.13
C TYR A 15 -10.63 1.65 -16.61
N ASP A 16 -10.26 2.66 -17.39
CA ASP A 16 -11.21 3.59 -18.02
C ASP A 16 -12.22 4.22 -17.03
N GLY A 17 -11.71 4.69 -15.89
CA GLY A 17 -12.53 5.28 -14.81
C GLY A 17 -13.45 4.30 -14.07
N LYS A 18 -13.47 3.01 -14.44
CA LYS A 18 -14.24 1.96 -13.78
C LYS A 18 -13.37 1.23 -12.76
N CYS A 19 -13.92 1.04 -11.56
CA CYS A 19 -13.29 0.31 -10.46
C CYS A 19 -13.98 -1.05 -10.32
N ARG A 20 -13.23 -2.15 -10.49
CA ARG A 20 -13.71 -3.52 -10.28
C ARG A 20 -12.94 -4.20 -9.17
N VAL A 21 -13.62 -5.07 -8.43
CA VAL A 21 -13.00 -5.92 -7.41
C VAL A 21 -12.90 -7.33 -7.99
N ALA A 22 -11.68 -7.87 -7.98
CA ALA A 22 -11.40 -9.27 -8.28
C ALA A 22 -10.85 -9.95 -7.02
N MET A 23 -10.90 -11.27 -7.00
CA MET A 23 -10.22 -12.09 -5.99
C MET A 23 -8.85 -12.49 -6.53
N ASP A 24 -7.84 -12.50 -5.66
CA ASP A 24 -6.50 -12.99 -5.93
C ASP A 24 -6.06 -13.90 -4.76
N CYS A 25 -5.06 -14.75 -4.97
CA CYS A 25 -4.55 -15.65 -3.94
C CYS A 25 -3.08 -15.33 -3.66
N VAL A 26 -2.82 -14.66 -2.53
CA VAL A 26 -1.51 -14.08 -2.23
C VAL A 26 -0.90 -14.73 -0.99
N GLN A 27 0.40 -15.01 -1.06
CA GLN A 27 1.16 -15.50 0.08
C GLN A 27 1.54 -14.34 1.01
N GLY A 28 1.41 -14.57 2.32
CA GLY A 28 1.84 -13.62 3.33
C GLY A 28 1.46 -14.05 4.75
N ARG A 29 1.44 -13.08 5.66
CA ARG A 29 1.03 -13.26 7.06
C ARG A 29 -0.07 -12.29 7.41
N LEU A 30 -1.06 -12.74 8.18
CA LEU A 30 -2.03 -11.81 8.76
C LEU A 30 -1.30 -10.80 9.65
N LEU A 31 -1.76 -9.55 9.66
CA LEU A 31 -1.15 -8.47 10.43
C LEU A 31 -0.95 -8.85 11.91
N VAL A 32 -1.94 -9.54 12.51
CA VAL A 32 -1.85 -10.05 13.89
C VAL A 32 -0.65 -10.99 14.11
N HIS A 33 -0.31 -11.81 13.10
CA HIS A 33 0.81 -12.75 13.17
C HIS A 33 2.12 -12.05 12.84
N ARG A 34 2.12 -11.16 11.84
CA ARG A 34 3.30 -10.35 11.48
C ARG A 34 3.80 -9.53 12.67
N LEU A 35 2.88 -8.98 13.48
CA LEU A 35 3.21 -8.21 14.69
C LEU A 35 3.82 -9.06 15.83
N ASN A 36 3.73 -10.38 15.78
CA ASN A 36 4.45 -11.23 16.74
C ASN A 36 5.95 -11.34 16.37
N ASP A 37 6.30 -11.10 15.11
CA ASP A 37 7.67 -11.11 14.62
C ASP A 37 8.29 -9.72 14.81
N ARG A 38 8.92 -9.47 15.97
CA ARG A 38 9.52 -8.17 16.28
C ARG A 38 10.62 -7.76 15.30
N GLN A 39 11.35 -8.73 14.76
CA GLN A 39 12.47 -8.47 13.88
C GLN A 39 12.02 -7.81 12.58
N GLY A 40 12.74 -6.76 12.17
CA GLY A 40 12.51 -6.06 10.92
C GLY A 40 11.30 -5.14 10.88
N ILE A 41 10.52 -4.99 11.96
CA ILE A 41 9.47 -3.96 12.04
C ILE A 41 10.10 -2.65 12.53
N THR A 42 10.18 -1.65 11.65
CA THR A 42 10.61 -0.30 12.01
C THR A 42 9.43 0.66 12.12
N LYS A 43 9.66 1.84 12.69
CA LYS A 43 8.65 2.90 12.79
C LYS A 43 8.13 3.33 11.41
N GLU A 44 9.02 3.40 10.43
CA GLU A 44 8.70 3.76 9.05
C GLU A 44 7.79 2.72 8.39
N ILE A 45 8.01 1.42 8.68
CA ILE A 45 7.14 0.34 8.20
C ILE A 45 5.75 0.47 8.82
N ILE A 46 5.66 0.73 10.13
CA ILE A 46 4.37 0.92 10.82
C ILE A 46 3.59 2.09 10.24
N PHE A 47 4.23 3.25 10.06
CA PHE A 47 3.59 4.41 9.44
C PHE A 47 3.19 4.11 7.98
N ASN A 48 3.96 3.28 7.28
CA ASN A 48 3.63 2.86 5.93
C ASN A 48 2.41 1.94 5.92
N TRP A 49 2.31 1.00 6.84
CA TRP A 49 1.10 0.19 7.00
C TRP A 49 -0.12 1.05 7.30
N PHE A 50 -0.05 2.06 8.16
CA PHE A 50 -1.19 2.98 8.40
C PHE A 50 -1.66 3.63 7.09
N ALA A 51 -0.71 4.16 6.30
CA ALA A 51 -1.02 4.79 5.02
C ALA A 51 -1.57 3.78 3.99
N LEU A 52 -1.03 2.57 3.95
CA LEU A 52 -1.47 1.51 3.02
C LEU A 52 -2.85 0.97 3.40
N ILE A 53 -3.14 0.74 4.69
CA ILE A 53 -4.47 0.35 5.17
C ILE A 53 -5.50 1.41 4.78
N ALA A 54 -5.21 2.70 5.03
CA ALA A 54 -6.10 3.79 4.62
C ALA A 54 -6.29 3.86 3.10
N GLY A 55 -5.26 3.51 2.33
CA GLY A 55 -5.30 3.44 0.86
C GLY A 55 -6.16 2.29 0.34
N GLU A 56 -6.01 1.09 0.88
CA GLU A 56 -6.81 -0.08 0.51
C GLU A 56 -8.30 0.12 0.86
N LEU A 57 -8.58 0.74 2.01
CA LEU A 57 -9.94 1.06 2.41
C LEU A 57 -10.58 2.09 1.47
N GLU A 58 -9.80 3.04 0.95
CA GLU A 58 -10.29 4.07 0.02
C GLU A 58 -10.59 3.48 -1.36
N LYS A 59 -9.73 2.58 -1.85
CA LYS A 59 -10.01 1.76 -3.04
C LYS A 59 -11.28 0.94 -2.86
N TYR A 60 -11.43 0.28 -1.70
CA TYR A 60 -12.63 -0.51 -1.39
C TYR A 60 -13.90 0.33 -1.45
N HIS A 61 -13.93 1.47 -0.76
CA HIS A 61 -15.07 2.39 -0.77
C HIS A 61 -15.41 2.85 -2.18
N ARG A 62 -14.42 3.23 -2.99
CA ARG A 62 -14.63 3.64 -4.38
C ARG A 62 -15.21 2.50 -5.22
N CYS A 63 -14.60 1.32 -5.18
CA CYS A 63 -15.03 0.15 -5.96
C CYS A 63 -16.39 -0.42 -5.53
N ARG A 64 -16.77 -0.29 -4.26
CA ARG A 64 -18.03 -0.82 -3.71
C ARG A 64 -19.08 0.28 -3.46
N LYS A 65 -19.03 1.40 -4.18
CA LYS A 65 -20.03 2.49 -4.13
C LYS A 65 -20.30 3.00 -2.70
N GLY A 66 -19.25 3.16 -1.90
CA GLY A 66 -19.31 3.66 -0.53
C GLY A 66 -19.76 2.64 0.52
N GLN A 67 -19.84 1.35 0.18
CA GLN A 67 -20.03 0.29 1.18
C GLN A 67 -18.81 0.13 2.07
N CYS A 68 -19.05 -0.12 3.35
CA CYS A 68 -17.98 -0.47 4.29
C CYS A 68 -17.44 -1.87 4.05
N TYR A 69 -16.16 -2.04 4.35
CA TYR A 69 -15.53 -3.36 4.56
C TYR A 69 -16.03 -4.02 5.86
N ARG A 70 -16.44 -3.20 6.85
CA ARG A 70 -17.10 -3.52 8.14
C ARG A 70 -16.26 -4.27 9.17
N TYR A 71 -15.23 -5.00 8.75
CA TYR A 71 -14.45 -5.86 9.64
C TYR A 71 -12.96 -5.57 9.59
N LEU A 72 -12.56 -4.30 9.40
CA LEU A 72 -11.14 -3.93 9.44
C LEU A 72 -10.56 -4.18 10.84
N ASN A 73 -9.69 -5.19 10.95
CA ASN A 73 -8.97 -5.55 12.17
C ASN A 73 -7.69 -6.36 11.81
N PRO A 74 -6.78 -6.63 12.77
CA PRO A 74 -5.53 -7.34 12.51
C PRO A 74 -5.64 -8.77 11.91
N TYR A 75 -6.81 -9.41 11.97
CA TYR A 75 -7.07 -10.71 11.34
C TYR A 75 -7.61 -10.60 9.91
N SER A 76 -8.09 -9.42 9.51
CA SER A 76 -8.68 -9.17 8.18
C SER A 76 -7.71 -8.53 7.19
N VAL A 77 -6.45 -8.36 7.60
CA VAL A 77 -5.40 -7.63 6.88
C VAL A 77 -4.23 -8.58 6.65
N LEU A 78 -3.82 -8.72 5.39
CA LEU A 78 -2.64 -9.47 4.99
C LEU A 78 -1.46 -8.53 4.81
N VAL A 79 -0.30 -8.96 5.32
CA VAL A 79 1.01 -8.34 5.09
C VAL A 79 1.81 -9.27 4.17
N THR A 80 2.27 -8.76 3.03
CA THR A 80 3.14 -9.52 2.10
C THR A 80 4.59 -9.50 2.55
N GLU A 81 5.44 -10.30 1.92
CA GLU A 81 6.89 -10.30 2.17
C GLU A 81 7.51 -8.91 1.97
N GLU A 82 7.05 -8.14 0.98
CA GLU A 82 7.50 -6.77 0.72
C GLU A 82 6.79 -5.71 1.58
N GLU A 83 6.21 -6.11 2.71
CA GLU A 83 5.53 -5.24 3.68
C GLU A 83 4.37 -4.43 3.08
N LYS A 84 3.74 -4.94 2.01
CA LYS A 84 2.51 -4.39 1.45
C LYS A 84 1.30 -4.87 2.23
N ILE A 85 0.24 -4.08 2.18
CA ILE A 85 -1.04 -4.39 2.80
C ILE A 85 -2.06 -4.76 1.74
N LEU A 86 -2.78 -5.86 1.99
CA LEU A 86 -3.94 -6.30 1.22
C LEU A 86 -5.08 -6.65 2.18
N PHE A 87 -6.32 -6.43 1.75
CA PHE A 87 -7.49 -6.87 2.52
C PHE A 87 -7.95 -8.25 2.08
N LEU A 88 -8.33 -9.08 3.05
CA LEU A 88 -8.90 -10.39 2.76
C LEU A 88 -10.24 -10.26 2.05
N ASP A 89 -10.55 -11.20 1.16
CA ASP A 89 -11.90 -11.35 0.66
C ASP A 89 -12.76 -12.09 1.70
N LEU A 90 -13.56 -11.34 2.45
CA LEU A 90 -14.41 -11.89 3.51
C LEU A 90 -15.61 -12.69 2.98
N SER A 91 -15.87 -12.66 1.67
CA SER A 91 -16.86 -13.53 1.04
C SER A 91 -16.32 -14.93 0.74
N ALA A 92 -14.99 -15.09 0.73
CA ALA A 92 -14.35 -16.37 0.49
C ALA A 92 -14.47 -17.29 1.71
N GLY A 93 -14.89 -18.54 1.48
CA GLY A 93 -15.10 -19.52 2.55
C GLY A 93 -13.84 -19.80 3.37
N SER A 94 -12.66 -19.75 2.73
CA SER A 94 -11.36 -19.94 3.39
C SER A 94 -11.06 -18.88 4.46
N ASN A 95 -11.62 -17.68 4.31
CA ASN A 95 -11.48 -16.56 5.23
C ASN A 95 -12.58 -16.51 6.31
N GLY A 96 -13.47 -17.51 6.38
CA GLY A 96 -14.56 -17.55 7.35
C GLY A 96 -14.10 -17.52 8.82
N PHE A 97 -12.83 -17.85 9.09
CA PHE A 97 -12.23 -17.70 10.43
C PHE A 97 -12.24 -16.26 10.94
N VAL A 98 -12.18 -15.25 10.04
CA VAL A 98 -12.21 -13.83 10.44
C VAL A 98 -13.56 -13.51 11.08
N LEU A 99 -14.66 -13.93 10.44
CA LEU A 99 -16.00 -13.73 10.97
C LEU A 99 -16.21 -14.51 12.27
N LYS A 100 -15.71 -15.75 12.37
CA LYS A 100 -15.74 -16.52 13.62
C LYS A 100 -14.98 -15.82 14.74
N ASN A 101 -13.80 -15.27 14.45
CA ASN A 101 -13.05 -14.48 15.42
C ASN A 101 -13.81 -13.22 15.85
N MET A 102 -14.48 -12.55 14.92
CA MET A 102 -15.29 -11.37 15.22
C MET A 102 -16.54 -11.65 16.06
N GLN A 103 -16.95 -12.92 16.22
CA GLN A 103 -18.01 -13.29 17.15
C GLN A 103 -17.53 -13.38 18.61
N LYS A 104 -16.21 -13.49 18.85
CA LYS A 104 -15.64 -13.58 20.20
C LYS A 104 -15.91 -12.28 20.97
N PRO A 105 -16.34 -12.34 22.26
CA PRO A 105 -16.67 -11.15 23.05
C PRO A 105 -15.58 -10.08 23.05
N ALA A 106 -14.33 -10.46 23.31
CA ALA A 106 -13.20 -9.53 23.32
C ALA A 106 -12.98 -8.84 21.96
N MET A 107 -13.16 -9.56 20.85
CA MET A 107 -13.03 -8.96 19.52
C MET A 107 -14.18 -7.99 19.21
N ARG A 108 -15.40 -8.32 19.65
CA ARG A 108 -16.56 -7.43 19.48
C ARG A 108 -16.39 -6.14 20.27
N GLU A 109 -16.00 -6.25 21.53
CA GLU A 109 -15.77 -5.11 22.41
C GLU A 109 -14.73 -4.14 21.85
N HIS A 110 -13.67 -4.66 21.23
CA HIS A 110 -12.56 -3.84 20.78
C HIS A 110 -12.67 -3.38 19.32
N PHE A 111 -13.29 -4.15 18.42
CA PHE A 111 -13.26 -3.87 16.98
C PHE A 111 -14.65 -3.69 16.34
N VAL A 112 -15.74 -3.84 17.09
CA VAL A 112 -17.09 -3.55 16.59
C VAL A 112 -17.59 -2.24 17.19
N LYS A 113 -17.90 -1.28 16.32
CA LYS A 113 -18.42 0.02 16.75
C LYS A 113 -19.75 -0.18 17.54
N PRO A 114 -19.86 0.35 18.77
CA PRO A 114 -21.08 0.21 19.57
C PRO A 114 -22.32 0.81 18.89
N VAL A 115 -23.44 0.09 18.97
CA VAL A 115 -24.71 0.43 18.28
C VAL A 115 -25.30 1.76 18.74
N ILE A 116 -25.06 2.13 20.01
CA ILE A 116 -25.50 3.41 20.58
C ILE A 116 -24.99 4.63 19.80
N HIS A 117 -23.89 4.49 19.05
CA HIS A 117 -23.30 5.55 18.24
C HIS A 117 -23.67 5.48 16.75
N ILE A 118 -24.55 4.57 16.31
CA ILE A 118 -24.82 4.33 14.89
C ILE A 118 -25.76 5.40 14.29
N ARG A 119 -26.76 5.87 15.04
CA ARG A 119 -27.81 6.78 14.53
C ARG A 119 -27.28 8.12 14.00
N GLU A 120 -26.14 8.59 14.51
CA GLU A 120 -25.50 9.87 14.13
C GLU A 120 -24.24 9.69 13.29
N SER A 121 -24.03 8.47 12.77
CA SER A 121 -22.78 8.09 12.14
C SER A 121 -22.91 7.95 10.62
N THR A 122 -21.87 8.39 9.91
CA THR A 122 -21.80 8.23 8.45
C THR A 122 -21.76 6.75 8.07
N LYS A 123 -22.16 6.42 6.83
CA LYS A 123 -22.09 5.04 6.30
C LYS A 123 -20.69 4.42 6.41
N MET A 124 -19.63 5.24 6.40
CA MET A 124 -18.22 4.82 6.50
C MET A 124 -17.71 4.67 7.94
N SER A 125 -18.51 5.07 8.93
CA SER A 125 -18.05 5.14 10.32
C SER A 125 -17.60 3.82 10.95
N PRO A 126 -18.14 2.63 10.57
CA PRO A 126 -17.59 1.36 11.04
C PRO A 126 -16.15 1.13 10.60
N ASP A 127 -15.80 1.54 9.37
CA ASP A 127 -14.45 1.38 8.84
C ASP A 127 -13.47 2.37 9.46
N PHE A 128 -13.90 3.59 9.77
CA PHE A 128 -13.09 4.53 10.56
C PHE A 128 -12.81 3.97 11.96
N TYR A 129 -13.83 3.42 12.63
CA TYR A 129 -13.65 2.80 13.94
C TYR A 129 -12.66 1.63 13.87
N GLY A 130 -12.85 0.71 12.92
CA GLY A 130 -11.93 -0.41 12.70
C GLY A 130 -10.49 0.05 12.38
N PHE A 131 -10.34 1.13 11.62
CA PHE A 131 -9.04 1.75 11.34
C PHE A 131 -8.36 2.27 12.61
N GLY A 132 -9.06 3.09 13.41
CA GLY A 132 -8.54 3.62 14.67
C GLY A 132 -8.14 2.52 15.67
N LYS A 133 -8.99 1.48 15.80
CA LYS A 133 -8.70 0.31 16.65
C LYS A 133 -7.53 -0.51 16.14
N THR A 134 -7.36 -0.62 14.83
CA THR A 134 -6.19 -1.29 14.24
C THR A 134 -4.91 -0.51 14.49
N ILE A 135 -4.93 0.83 14.43
CA ILE A 135 -3.79 1.66 14.83
C ILE A 135 -3.45 1.43 16.31
N GLN A 136 -4.44 1.55 17.21
CA GLN A 136 -4.24 1.31 18.65
C GLN A 136 -3.60 -0.06 18.90
N PHE A 137 -4.09 -1.10 18.23
CA PHE A 137 -3.54 -2.45 18.36
C PHE A 137 -2.09 -2.54 17.89
N ILE A 138 -1.76 -1.98 16.72
CA ILE A 138 -0.38 -1.99 16.20
C ILE A 138 0.55 -1.28 17.19
N LEU A 139 0.19 -0.07 17.64
CA LEU A 139 1.00 0.72 18.55
C LEU A 139 1.25 -0.02 19.87
N ALA A 140 0.20 -0.57 20.49
CA ALA A 140 0.32 -1.34 21.73
C ALA A 140 1.21 -2.58 21.56
N ARG A 141 1.17 -3.26 20.39
CA ARG A 141 2.04 -4.41 20.12
C ARG A 141 3.51 -4.04 19.88
N THR A 142 3.77 -2.79 19.52
CA THR A 142 5.12 -2.32 19.16
C THR A 142 5.75 -1.37 20.18
N GLU A 143 5.03 -1.02 21.25
CA GLU A 143 5.44 -0.01 22.23
C GLU A 143 6.80 -0.29 22.87
N THR A 144 7.17 -1.56 23.02
CA THR A 144 8.41 -1.99 23.69
C THR A 144 9.67 -1.77 22.84
N TYR A 145 9.55 -1.50 21.55
CA TYR A 145 10.70 -1.37 20.64
C TYR A 145 10.56 -0.28 19.57
N ILE A 146 9.44 0.45 19.54
CA ILE A 146 9.22 1.59 18.67
C ILE A 146 9.00 2.84 19.51
N SER A 147 9.86 3.84 19.31
CA SER A 147 9.72 5.13 19.97
C SER A 147 9.11 6.18 19.05
N LEU A 148 8.02 6.78 19.52
CA LEU A 148 7.38 7.92 18.87
C LEU A 148 7.93 9.23 19.46
N SER A 149 8.04 10.25 18.62
CA SER A 149 8.23 11.63 19.07
C SER A 149 6.90 12.21 19.54
N LYS A 150 6.95 13.26 20.37
CA LYS A 150 5.75 13.96 20.86
C LYS A 150 4.81 14.43 19.74
N ILE A 151 5.37 14.82 18.60
CA ILE A 151 4.59 15.24 17.43
C ILE A 151 3.88 14.05 16.79
N GLU A 152 4.58 12.92 16.62
CA GLU A 152 3.98 11.69 16.08
C GLU A 152 2.87 11.17 16.98
N GLU A 153 3.08 11.17 18.31
CA GLU A 153 2.05 10.83 19.30
C GLU A 153 0.84 11.74 19.17
N TYR A 154 1.04 13.06 19.16
CA TYR A 154 -0.04 14.04 19.01
C TYR A 154 -0.87 13.81 17.75
N LEU A 155 -0.22 13.58 16.60
CA LEU A 155 -0.90 13.30 15.34
C LEU A 155 -1.69 11.99 15.40
N LEU A 156 -1.09 10.92 15.94
CA LEU A 156 -1.73 9.61 16.04
C LEU A 156 -2.92 9.63 17.00
N VAL A 157 -2.80 10.28 18.16
CA VAL A 157 -3.92 10.50 19.09
C VAL A 157 -5.06 11.23 18.38
N GLY A 158 -4.76 12.33 17.69
CA GLY A 158 -5.78 13.09 16.96
C GLY A 158 -6.49 12.27 15.87
N VAL A 159 -5.76 11.43 15.14
CA VAL A 159 -6.35 10.52 14.14
C VAL A 159 -7.23 9.45 14.82
N ILE A 160 -6.77 8.86 15.92
CA ILE A 160 -7.49 7.82 16.66
C ILE A 160 -8.80 8.39 17.23
N GLU A 161 -8.76 9.50 17.96
CA GLU A 161 -9.94 10.13 18.56
C GLU A 161 -11.04 10.41 17.52
N LYS A 162 -10.66 10.98 16.37
CA LYS A 162 -11.57 11.25 15.24
C LYS A 162 -12.14 9.98 14.63
N CYS A 163 -11.33 8.92 14.51
CA CYS A 163 -11.76 7.62 13.98
C CYS A 163 -12.73 6.90 14.91
N LEU A 164 -12.49 6.97 16.23
CA LEU A 164 -13.35 6.38 17.25
C LEU A 164 -14.66 7.18 17.45
N GLY A 165 -14.67 8.45 17.03
CA GLY A 165 -15.83 9.33 17.15
C GLY A 165 -16.05 9.84 18.56
N GLU A 166 -15.00 9.87 19.38
CA GLU A 166 -15.03 10.35 20.77
C GLU A 166 -15.37 11.84 20.85
N ASN A 167 -15.03 12.60 19.80
CA ASN A 167 -15.42 13.99 19.66
C ASN A 167 -16.41 14.17 18.49
N PRO A 168 -17.71 14.41 18.75
CA PRO A 168 -18.70 14.54 17.67
C PRO A 168 -18.47 15.77 16.77
N LYS A 169 -17.70 16.77 17.23
CA LYS A 169 -17.34 17.97 16.45
C LYS A 169 -16.12 17.76 15.55
N LYS A 170 -15.35 16.69 15.75
CA LYS A 170 -14.14 16.38 14.98
C LYS A 170 -14.31 15.00 14.36
N LYS A 171 -14.85 14.96 13.13
CA LYS A 171 -15.08 13.74 12.37
C LYS A 171 -14.33 13.79 11.04
N PHE A 172 -13.95 12.63 10.54
CA PHE A 172 -13.51 12.50 9.15
C PHE A 172 -14.71 12.33 8.23
N ASP A 173 -14.71 13.05 7.12
CA ASP A 173 -15.70 12.91 6.04
C ASP A 173 -15.29 11.77 5.09
N ASN A 174 -13.98 11.59 4.90
CA ASN A 174 -13.42 10.62 3.97
C ASN A 174 -11.98 10.20 4.35
N LEU A 175 -11.53 9.09 3.77
CA LEU A 175 -10.20 8.53 4.02
C LEU A 175 -9.03 9.41 3.55
N LYS A 176 -9.26 10.36 2.61
CA LYS A 176 -8.20 11.27 2.18
C LYS A 176 -7.81 12.24 3.30
N GLN A 177 -8.74 12.62 4.18
CA GLN A 177 -8.42 13.43 5.36
C GLN A 177 -7.55 12.63 6.34
N ILE A 178 -7.88 11.35 6.61
CA ILE A 178 -7.05 10.45 7.43
C ILE A 178 -5.63 10.38 6.87
N GLN A 179 -5.48 10.12 5.57
CA GLN A 179 -4.16 10.04 4.92
C GLN A 179 -3.32 11.32 5.02
N LYS A 180 -3.95 12.50 5.13
CA LYS A 180 -3.25 13.78 5.28
C LYS A 180 -2.74 14.02 6.70
N GLU A 181 -3.46 13.51 7.69
CA GLU A 181 -3.14 13.71 9.11
C GLU A 181 -2.20 12.64 9.68
N LEU A 182 -2.11 11.48 9.04
CA LEU A 182 -1.16 10.44 9.43
C LEU A 182 0.30 10.95 9.35
N PRO A 183 1.17 10.49 10.27
CA PRO A 183 2.59 10.77 10.18
C PRO A 183 3.16 10.25 8.86
N LYS A 184 3.94 11.09 8.17
CA LYS A 184 4.45 10.78 6.84
C LYS A 184 5.61 9.80 6.94
N THR A 185 5.59 8.79 6.08
CA THR A 185 6.76 7.93 5.87
C THR A 185 7.76 8.62 4.95
N HIS A 186 9.04 8.58 5.31
CA HIS A 186 10.11 8.95 4.36
C HIS A 186 10.14 7.98 3.15
N HIS A 187 9.56 6.78 3.30
CA HIS A 187 9.56 5.72 2.29
C HIS A 187 8.77 6.04 1.01
N LYS A 188 7.68 6.83 1.09
CA LYS A 188 6.97 7.32 -0.12
C LYS A 188 7.87 8.20 -1.00
N ASN A 189 8.81 8.90 -0.36
CA ASN A 189 9.83 9.69 -1.07
C ASN A 189 10.90 8.77 -1.66
N TYR A 190 11.30 7.71 -0.94
CA TYR A 190 12.26 6.70 -1.41
C TYR A 190 11.76 5.91 -2.62
N GLU A 191 10.54 5.35 -2.61
CA GLU A 191 9.93 4.65 -3.76
C GLU A 191 9.79 5.56 -4.99
N LYS A 192 9.38 6.82 -4.77
CA LYS A 192 9.27 7.84 -5.82
C LYS A 192 10.65 8.23 -6.37
N GLN A 193 11.66 8.36 -5.51
CA GLN A 193 13.04 8.60 -5.91
C GLN A 193 13.64 7.39 -6.63
N ARG A 194 13.41 6.16 -6.16
CA ARG A 194 13.86 4.92 -6.80
C ARG A 194 13.29 4.78 -8.21
N LYS A 195 11.99 5.03 -8.40
CA LYS A 195 11.35 5.04 -9.74
C LYS A 195 11.95 6.12 -10.63
N LYS A 196 12.24 7.31 -10.09
CA LYS A 196 12.95 8.37 -10.83
C LYS A 196 14.37 7.96 -11.22
N ILE A 197 15.12 7.33 -10.31
CA ILE A 197 16.48 6.85 -10.57
C ILE A 197 16.47 5.76 -11.65
N ILE A 198 15.56 4.78 -11.57
CA ILE A 198 15.41 3.73 -12.59
C ILE A 198 15.08 4.35 -13.97
N LEU A 199 14.19 5.35 -14.01
CA LEU A 199 13.85 6.05 -15.24
C LEU A 199 15.08 6.79 -15.83
N ILE A 200 15.86 7.47 -14.99
CA ILE A 200 17.09 8.16 -15.40
C ILE A 200 18.10 7.15 -15.97
N ILE A 201 18.31 6.01 -15.30
CA ILE A 201 19.22 4.96 -15.76
C ILE A 201 18.78 4.42 -17.13
N LEU A 202 17.48 4.18 -17.33
CA LEU A 202 16.92 3.75 -18.62
C LEU A 202 17.17 4.76 -19.74
N VAL A 203 16.96 6.06 -19.47
CA VAL A 203 17.20 7.14 -20.45
C VAL A 203 18.69 7.22 -20.81
N VAL A 204 19.59 7.13 -19.84
CA VAL A 204 21.04 7.14 -20.08
C VAL A 204 21.48 5.94 -20.91
N LEU A 205 20.96 4.74 -20.62
CA LEU A 205 21.22 3.54 -21.42
C LEU A 205 20.78 3.71 -22.87
N LEU A 206 19.60 4.27 -23.12
CA LEU A 206 19.11 4.55 -24.47
C LEU A 206 19.99 5.57 -25.22
N LEU A 207 20.44 6.63 -24.55
CA LEU A 207 21.35 7.61 -25.14
C LEU A 207 22.71 7.00 -25.50
N LEU A 208 23.27 6.17 -24.62
CA LEU A 208 24.53 5.46 -24.89
C LEU A 208 24.38 4.49 -26.07
N LEU A 209 23.26 3.78 -26.18
CA LEU A 209 22.96 2.94 -27.34
C LEU A 209 22.85 3.77 -28.62
N ALA A 210 22.14 4.89 -28.60
CA ALA A 210 22.00 5.78 -29.76
C ALA A 210 23.35 6.33 -30.24
N ILE A 211 24.24 6.72 -29.32
CA ILE A 211 25.61 7.16 -29.66
C ILE A 211 26.40 6.01 -30.29
N ARG A 212 26.26 4.78 -29.76
CA ARG A 212 26.96 3.60 -30.28
C ARG A 212 26.47 3.21 -31.69
N PHE A 213 25.16 3.27 -31.92
CA PHE A 213 24.56 3.08 -33.25
C PHE A 213 24.96 4.19 -34.23
N GLY A 214 24.98 5.45 -33.79
CA GLY A 214 25.42 6.58 -34.60
C GLY A 214 26.89 6.49 -35.02
N LYS A 215 27.78 6.06 -34.11
CA LYS A 215 29.20 5.81 -34.44
C LYS A 215 29.36 4.65 -35.42
N ASN A 216 28.69 3.53 -35.19
CA ASN A 216 28.73 2.38 -36.11
C ASN A 216 28.20 2.73 -37.52
N ALA A 217 27.17 3.59 -37.61
CA ALA A 217 26.64 4.06 -38.89
C ALA A 217 27.60 5.02 -39.61
N ALA A 218 28.30 5.90 -38.88
CA ALA A 218 29.30 6.79 -39.44
C ALA A 218 30.55 6.03 -39.95
N ASP A 219 31.02 5.04 -39.20
CA ASP A 219 32.19 4.23 -39.56
C ASP A 219 31.91 3.33 -40.78
N THR A 220 30.70 2.79 -40.89
CA THR A 220 30.27 2.02 -42.08
C THR A 220 30.03 2.89 -43.32
N GLY A 221 29.62 4.16 -43.13
CA GLY A 221 29.50 5.12 -44.22
C GLY A 221 30.86 5.54 -44.80
N TRP A 222 31.83 5.88 -43.94
CA TRP A 222 33.19 6.26 -44.33
C TRP A 222 33.93 5.14 -45.06
N THR A 223 33.83 3.90 -44.56
CA THR A 223 34.47 2.73 -45.18
C THR A 223 33.86 2.39 -46.54
N ARG A 224 32.54 2.58 -46.72
CA ARG A 224 31.86 2.37 -48.00
C ARG A 224 32.16 3.47 -49.02
N TYR A 225 32.30 4.73 -48.59
CA TYR A 225 32.71 5.86 -49.43
C TYR A 225 34.14 5.66 -49.97
N ASN A 226 35.09 5.36 -49.09
CA ASN A 226 36.49 5.14 -49.49
C ASN A 226 36.67 3.94 -50.44
N ARG A 227 35.86 2.89 -50.29
CA ARG A 227 35.91 1.73 -51.19
C ARG A 227 35.31 2.04 -52.57
N ALA A 228 34.33 2.94 -52.65
CA ALA A 228 33.76 3.39 -53.93
C ALA A 228 34.73 4.32 -54.69
N GLU A 229 35.37 5.27 -54.00
CA GLU A 229 36.43 6.12 -54.55
C GLU A 229 37.61 5.29 -55.09
N ALA A 230 38.10 4.31 -54.30
CA ALA A 230 39.19 3.43 -54.72
C ALA A 230 38.83 2.56 -55.95
N PHE A 231 37.58 2.12 -56.06
CA PHE A 231 37.10 1.35 -57.21
C PHE A 231 36.98 2.22 -58.47
N VAL A 232 36.47 3.46 -58.34
CA VAL A 232 36.39 4.42 -59.45
C VAL A 232 37.78 4.83 -59.95
N PHE A 233 38.77 4.94 -59.07
CA PHE A 233 40.15 5.23 -59.44
C PHE A 233 40.82 4.07 -60.20
N ALA A 234 40.57 2.82 -59.78
CA ALA A 234 41.13 1.62 -60.43
C ALA A 234 40.56 1.32 -61.82
N VAL A 235 39.36 1.80 -62.14
CA VAL A 235 38.70 1.61 -63.45
C VAL A 235 39.06 2.72 -64.46
N ARG A 236 39.77 3.78 -64.01
CA ARG A 236 40.20 4.91 -64.85
C ARG A 236 41.68 4.88 -65.28
N MET A 237 42.42 3.82 -64.94
CA MET A 237 43.73 3.49 -65.54
C MET A 237 43.56 2.44 -66.62
#